data_AF-A0A3D4PIJ0-F1
#
_entry.id   AF-A0A3D4PIJ0-F1
#
_cell.length_a   1.000
_cell.length_b   1.000
_cell.length_c   1.000
_cell.angle_alpha   90.00
_cell.angle_beta   90.00
_cell.angle_gamma   90.00
#
_symmetry.space_group_name_H-M   'P 1'
#
loop_
_entity.id
_entity.type
_entity.pdbx_description
1 polymer ?
#
loop_
_entity_poly.entity_id
_entity_poly.type
_entity_poly.pdbx_seq_one_letter_code
_entity_poly.pdbx_strand_id
1 'polypeptide(L)'
;MNLLTSLPVRFLSLLALCLIGVSGCEQKLTNEAPAYPQRPIKLIVPFAAGGGSDTFARILQKAIEDHQLLPQPLVIINVPGAGGTVGSRRVKNARPDGYTLLLLHEGMLTSQAAGLSNFGPEAFQPICGTGKTGMVICVAADSPFNTLQDLVHEAKETPETLLFSCSLGSPSHFAGLMIENAAPGSRFRYVQAGGGAKRFAGLQGGHADVTALSMAEFVQFRDSGLKALALLEEKRDAAAPELMTAIEQGYDVIASNMQFWWAPKGASNEKIDFLTDVIQQAMQTPEVKARLNQLQIDPVVLTGDYLLENLIDRTERIQRVSQRPAIALPEIPMIVFIAAFILTVYVIIKTLRHSRDSQVEKQIQTDSNRVQWKLAVSIFLLTCLYILLMQYELIGYQLATLGYVFLTGLLLTTRNVKSVTSMAALAVTLSLGLHYVFTQIFIIDLP
;
A
#
# COMPACT_ATOMS: atom_id res chain seq x y z
N MET A 1 49.44 -40.74 -67.16
CA MET A 1 48.60 -39.94 -66.24
C MET A 1 47.17 -40.38 -66.44
N ASN A 2 46.79 -41.58 -65.99
CA ASN A 2 46.55 -42.02 -64.62
C ASN A 2 45.37 -41.34 -63.93
N LEU A 3 44.36 -42.19 -63.71
CA LEU A 3 43.38 -42.19 -62.64
C LEU A 3 42.31 -41.10 -62.66
N LEU A 4 41.12 -41.46 -63.15
CA LEU A 4 39.90 -41.54 -62.32
C LEU A 4 38.73 -42.05 -63.19
N THR A 5 38.87 -43.27 -63.72
CA THR A 5 37.78 -44.04 -64.35
C THR A 5 37.47 -45.24 -63.47
N SER A 6 36.69 -45.06 -62.41
CA SER A 6 35.94 -46.13 -61.72
C SER A 6 35.22 -45.61 -60.49
N LEU A 7 33.98 -45.17 -60.66
CA LEU A 7 33.00 -45.14 -59.57
C LEU A 7 31.69 -45.77 -60.11
N PRO A 8 31.15 -46.80 -59.43
CA PRO A 8 30.05 -47.59 -59.98
C PRO A 8 28.72 -46.83 -59.90
N VAL A 9 27.90 -47.00 -60.93
CA VAL A 9 26.57 -46.41 -61.19
C VAL A 9 25.51 -46.72 -60.10
N ARG A 10 25.87 -47.38 -58.99
CA ARG A 10 24.96 -47.76 -57.91
C ARG A 10 24.75 -46.71 -56.80
N PHE A 11 25.46 -45.60 -56.82
CA PHE A 11 25.31 -44.54 -55.81
C PHE A 11 24.30 -43.42 -56.18
N LEU A 12 23.87 -43.33 -57.44
CA LEU A 12 22.86 -42.34 -57.85
C LEU A 12 21.42 -42.76 -57.56
N SER A 13 21.16 -44.04 -57.29
CA SER A 13 19.82 -44.57 -57.05
C SER A 13 19.32 -44.35 -55.60
N LEU A 14 20.21 -44.06 -54.66
CA LEU A 14 19.89 -43.87 -53.23
C LEU A 14 19.60 -42.41 -52.87
N LEU A 15 20.01 -41.43 -53.70
CA LEU A 15 19.68 -40.02 -53.46
C LEU A 15 18.29 -39.63 -53.95
N ALA A 16 17.71 -40.39 -54.89
CA ALA A 16 16.38 -40.12 -55.45
C ALA A 16 15.23 -40.63 -54.57
N LEU A 17 15.48 -41.52 -53.60
CA LEU A 17 14.44 -42.04 -52.70
C LEU A 17 14.26 -41.22 -51.40
N CYS A 18 15.20 -40.33 -51.05
CA CYS A 18 15.04 -39.44 -49.89
C CYS A 18 14.31 -38.12 -50.20
N LEU A 19 14.04 -37.83 -51.48
CA LEU A 19 13.40 -36.57 -51.90
C LEU A 19 11.88 -36.67 -52.12
N ILE A 20 11.26 -37.84 -51.94
CA ILE A 20 9.81 -38.05 -52.13
C ILE A 20 9.05 -38.22 -50.79
N GLY A 21 9.77 -38.19 -49.65
CA GLY A 21 9.19 -38.36 -48.31
C GLY A 21 8.73 -37.09 -47.57
N VAL A 22 8.87 -35.89 -48.16
CA VAL A 22 8.60 -34.60 -47.47
C VAL A 22 7.58 -33.76 -48.25
N SER A 23 6.44 -34.33 -48.61
CA SER A 23 5.34 -33.58 -49.26
C SER A 23 3.95 -33.99 -48.79
N GLY A 24 3.80 -34.35 -47.51
CA GLY A 24 2.53 -34.85 -47.00
C GLY A 24 2.36 -34.74 -45.49
N CYS A 25 2.62 -33.57 -44.92
CA CYS A 25 2.03 -33.17 -43.64
C CYS A 25 2.19 -31.66 -43.46
N GLU A 26 1.42 -30.87 -44.21
CA GLU A 26 1.01 -29.54 -43.74
C GLU A 26 0.05 -29.75 -42.56
N GLN A 27 0.59 -30.14 -41.40
CA GLN A 27 -0.06 -29.80 -40.15
C GLN A 27 -0.03 -28.28 -40.08
N LYS A 28 -1.17 -27.66 -40.41
CA LYS A 28 -1.53 -26.35 -39.87
C LYS A 28 -1.33 -26.44 -38.35
N LEU A 29 -0.14 -26.08 -37.89
CA LEU A 29 0.06 -25.58 -36.55
C LEU A 29 -0.75 -24.29 -36.50
N THR A 30 -2.04 -24.42 -36.19
CA THR A 30 -2.81 -23.33 -35.61
C THR A 30 -2.05 -22.96 -34.36
N ASN A 31 -1.22 -21.92 -34.48
CA ASN A 31 -0.59 -21.25 -33.36
C ASN A 31 -1.70 -20.46 -32.65
N GLU A 32 -2.69 -21.20 -32.13
CA GLU A 32 -3.68 -20.67 -31.21
C GLU A 32 -2.86 -20.28 -29.98
N ALA A 33 -2.66 -18.98 -29.79
CA ALA A 33 -2.08 -18.47 -28.57
C ALA A 33 -2.82 -19.15 -27.41
N PRO A 34 -2.12 -19.85 -26.52
CA PRO A 34 -2.82 -20.71 -25.58
C PRO A 34 -3.75 -19.84 -24.70
N ALA A 35 -5.02 -20.26 -24.59
CA ALA A 35 -6.09 -19.43 -24.04
C ALA A 35 -5.75 -18.89 -22.65
N TYR A 36 -5.88 -17.57 -22.46
CA TYR A 36 -5.74 -16.93 -21.16
C TYR A 36 -7.03 -17.13 -20.33
N PRO A 37 -6.97 -17.33 -19.00
CA PRO A 37 -5.78 -17.59 -18.18
C PRO A 37 -5.36 -19.09 -18.13
N GLN A 38 -4.07 -19.36 -17.99
CA GLN A 38 -3.48 -20.72 -17.90
C GLN A 38 -2.98 -21.08 -16.49
N ARG A 39 -3.00 -20.12 -15.58
CA ARG A 39 -2.56 -20.27 -14.19
C ARG A 39 -3.40 -19.36 -13.29
N PRO A 40 -3.37 -19.58 -11.96
CA PRO A 40 -4.11 -18.73 -11.04
C PRO A 40 -3.80 -17.24 -11.20
N ILE A 41 -4.84 -16.42 -11.16
CA ILE A 41 -4.74 -14.95 -11.14
C ILE A 41 -4.67 -14.53 -9.67
N LYS A 42 -3.71 -13.66 -9.33
CA LYS A 42 -3.53 -13.15 -7.97
C LYS A 42 -4.23 -11.81 -7.84
N LEU A 43 -5.15 -11.67 -6.89
CA LEU A 43 -5.75 -10.39 -6.51
C LEU A 43 -5.09 -9.88 -5.23
N ILE A 44 -4.31 -8.81 -5.34
CA ILE A 44 -3.73 -8.14 -4.18
C ILE A 44 -4.79 -7.24 -3.56
N VAL A 45 -5.11 -7.50 -2.30
CA VAL A 45 -5.95 -6.64 -1.46
C VAL A 45 -5.02 -6.01 -0.43
N PRO A 46 -4.77 -4.69 -0.47
CA PRO A 46 -3.68 -4.09 0.29
C PRO A 46 -4.09 -3.76 1.75
N PHE A 47 -4.85 -4.66 2.37
CA PHE A 47 -5.39 -4.57 3.73
C PHE A 47 -5.42 -5.95 4.37
N ALA A 48 -5.50 -5.97 5.71
CA ALA A 48 -5.60 -7.22 6.48
C ALA A 48 -6.86 -8.02 6.09
N ALA A 49 -6.74 -9.35 6.19
CA ALA A 49 -7.86 -10.26 5.97
C ALA A 49 -9.01 -9.99 6.97
N GLY A 50 -10.25 -10.22 6.53
CA GLY A 50 -11.46 -9.97 7.32
C GLY A 50 -11.94 -8.50 7.34
N GLY A 51 -11.18 -7.56 6.75
CA GLY A 51 -11.64 -6.18 6.55
C GLY A 51 -12.66 -6.04 5.42
N GLY A 52 -13.24 -4.84 5.25
CA GLY A 52 -14.25 -4.56 4.22
C GLY A 52 -13.79 -4.88 2.79
N SER A 53 -12.56 -4.45 2.41
CA SER A 53 -12.01 -4.73 1.08
C SER A 53 -11.75 -6.22 0.83
N ASP A 54 -11.31 -6.95 1.85
CA ASP A 54 -11.12 -8.41 1.78
C ASP A 54 -12.46 -9.14 1.65
N THR A 55 -13.46 -8.71 2.42
CA THR A 55 -14.82 -9.24 2.37
C THR A 55 -15.44 -9.03 0.99
N PHE A 56 -15.31 -7.82 0.43
CA PHE A 56 -15.77 -7.51 -0.93
C PHE A 56 -15.10 -8.40 -1.98
N ALA A 57 -13.76 -8.53 -1.91
CA ALA A 57 -13.01 -9.39 -2.82
C ALA A 57 -13.47 -10.86 -2.74
N ARG A 58 -13.70 -11.38 -1.53
CA ARG A 58 -14.14 -12.77 -1.30
C ARG A 58 -15.55 -13.05 -1.79
N ILE A 59 -16.45 -12.07 -1.70
CA ILE A 59 -17.80 -12.17 -2.27
C ILE A 59 -17.72 -12.42 -3.78
N LEU A 60 -16.90 -11.62 -4.48
CA LEU A 60 -16.71 -11.78 -5.92
C LEU A 60 -15.92 -13.03 -6.29
N GLN A 61 -14.86 -13.36 -5.56
CA GLN A 61 -14.09 -14.60 -5.74
C GLN A 61 -15.02 -15.81 -5.68
N LYS A 62 -15.88 -15.88 -4.65
CA LYS A 62 -16.83 -16.99 -4.50
C LYS A 62 -17.81 -17.06 -5.66
N ALA A 63 -18.36 -15.94 -6.11
CA ALA A 63 -19.27 -15.92 -7.26
C ALA A 63 -18.57 -16.37 -8.55
N ILE A 64 -17.33 -15.93 -8.77
CA ILE A 64 -16.51 -16.36 -9.91
C ILE A 64 -16.29 -17.88 -9.88
N GLU A 65 -16.01 -18.45 -8.71
CA GLU A 65 -15.83 -19.90 -8.52
C GLU A 65 -17.13 -20.69 -8.72
N ASP A 66 -18.21 -20.29 -8.02
CA ASP A 66 -19.50 -21.00 -8.05
C ASP A 66 -20.12 -20.99 -9.46
N HIS A 67 -19.94 -19.91 -10.22
CA HIS A 67 -20.43 -19.77 -11.60
C HIS A 67 -19.40 -20.14 -12.68
N GLN A 68 -18.21 -20.62 -12.29
CA GLN A 68 -17.15 -21.06 -13.21
C GLN A 68 -16.77 -19.99 -14.25
N LEU A 69 -16.79 -18.71 -13.84
CA LEU A 69 -16.55 -17.57 -14.73
C LEU A 69 -15.08 -17.46 -15.16
N LEU A 70 -14.16 -18.11 -14.42
CA LEU A 70 -12.77 -18.25 -14.79
C LEU A 70 -12.39 -19.74 -14.91
N PRO A 71 -11.58 -20.11 -15.93
CA PRO A 71 -11.03 -21.45 -16.03
C PRO A 71 -9.90 -21.72 -15.02
N GLN A 72 -9.42 -20.68 -14.34
CA GLN A 72 -8.35 -20.73 -13.35
C GLN A 72 -8.78 -19.97 -12.09
N PRO A 73 -8.32 -20.38 -10.89
CA PRO A 73 -8.76 -19.74 -9.67
C PRO A 73 -8.24 -18.30 -9.56
N LEU A 74 -9.10 -17.42 -9.04
CA LEU A 74 -8.71 -16.10 -8.56
C LEU A 74 -8.26 -16.26 -7.10
N VAL A 75 -7.02 -15.91 -6.77
CA VAL A 75 -6.44 -16.09 -5.43
C VAL A 75 -6.22 -14.74 -4.77
N ILE A 76 -6.91 -14.49 -3.66
CA ILE A 76 -6.77 -13.28 -2.87
C ILE A 76 -5.49 -13.35 -2.02
N ILE A 77 -4.68 -12.30 -2.08
CA ILE A 77 -3.47 -12.13 -1.28
C ILE A 77 -3.55 -10.78 -0.54
N ASN A 78 -3.68 -10.85 0.77
CA ASN A 78 -3.68 -9.67 1.64
C ASN A 78 -2.26 -9.15 1.85
N VAL A 79 -2.00 -7.89 1.49
CA VAL A 79 -0.69 -7.23 1.65
C VAL A 79 -0.89 -5.89 2.38
N PRO A 80 -1.09 -5.90 3.71
CA PRO A 80 -1.29 -4.68 4.48
C PRO A 80 -0.02 -3.82 4.53
N GLY A 81 -0.19 -2.55 4.90
CA GLY A 81 0.92 -1.61 5.17
C GLY A 81 0.71 -0.24 4.53
N ALA A 82 1.05 0.82 5.26
CA ALA A 82 1.09 2.21 4.81
C ALA A 82 -0.13 2.66 3.97
N GLY A 83 -1.34 2.45 4.50
CA GLY A 83 -2.59 2.87 3.82
C GLY A 83 -2.91 2.11 2.52
N GLY A 84 -2.21 1.00 2.28
CA GLY A 84 -2.33 0.16 1.09
C GLY A 84 -1.25 0.40 0.03
N THR A 85 -0.36 1.37 0.25
CA THR A 85 0.71 1.70 -0.71
C THR A 85 1.71 0.56 -0.92
N VAL A 86 1.94 -0.29 0.09
CA VAL A 86 2.84 -1.47 -0.01
C VAL A 86 2.30 -2.47 -1.03
N GLY A 87 1.04 -2.91 -0.86
CA GLY A 87 0.38 -3.81 -1.81
C GLY A 87 0.24 -3.22 -3.21
N SER A 88 -0.10 -1.93 -3.31
CA SER A 88 -0.18 -1.24 -4.61
C SER A 88 1.16 -1.17 -5.32
N ARG A 89 2.26 -0.89 -4.60
CA ARG A 89 3.62 -0.88 -5.17
C ARG A 89 4.03 -2.25 -5.69
N ARG A 90 3.65 -3.32 -4.99
CA ARG A 90 3.87 -4.70 -5.44
C ARG A 90 3.18 -4.97 -6.78
N VAL A 91 1.95 -4.51 -6.97
CA VAL A 91 1.23 -4.66 -8.25
C VAL A 91 1.80 -3.75 -9.32
N LYS A 92 2.09 -2.49 -9.01
CA LYS A 92 2.73 -1.54 -9.94
C LYS A 92 4.01 -2.12 -10.56
N ASN A 93 4.80 -2.85 -9.77
CA ASN A 93 6.06 -3.46 -10.19
C ASN A 93 5.90 -4.89 -10.75
N ALA A 94 4.68 -5.45 -10.80
CA ALA A 94 4.43 -6.77 -11.34
C ALA A 94 4.46 -6.77 -12.87
N ARG A 95 4.59 -7.96 -13.46
CA ARG A 95 4.52 -8.11 -14.93
C ARG A 95 3.11 -7.73 -15.41
N PRO A 96 2.97 -6.97 -16.51
CA PRO A 96 1.69 -6.59 -17.09
C PRO A 96 1.05 -7.75 -17.88
N ASP A 97 1.03 -8.95 -17.31
CA ASP A 97 0.61 -10.18 -17.98
C ASP A 97 -0.81 -10.63 -17.64
N GLY A 98 -1.55 -9.86 -16.82
CA GLY A 98 -2.93 -10.12 -16.40
C GLY A 98 -3.06 -10.97 -15.14
N TYR A 99 -1.97 -11.56 -14.62
CA TYR A 99 -2.07 -12.52 -13.50
C TYR A 99 -1.81 -11.93 -12.12
N THR A 100 -1.56 -10.63 -12.01
CA THR A 100 -1.44 -9.92 -10.72
C THR A 100 -2.25 -8.66 -10.81
N LEU A 101 -3.34 -8.61 -10.07
CA LEU A 101 -4.32 -7.52 -10.06
C LEU A 101 -4.30 -6.84 -8.69
N LEU A 102 -4.83 -5.63 -8.63
CA LEU A 102 -5.04 -4.87 -7.40
C LEU A 102 -6.52 -4.57 -7.26
N LEU A 103 -7.07 -4.84 -6.07
CA LEU A 103 -8.35 -4.27 -5.65
C LEU A 103 -8.06 -3.18 -4.63
N LEU A 104 -8.30 -1.93 -5.01
CA LEU A 104 -8.12 -0.81 -4.10
C LEU A 104 -9.16 0.26 -4.38
N HIS A 105 -9.82 0.69 -3.31
CA HIS A 105 -10.77 1.80 -3.32
C HIS A 105 -10.08 3.19 -3.42
N GLU A 106 -10.86 4.25 -3.21
CA GLU A 106 -10.45 5.67 -3.17
C GLU A 106 -9.14 6.00 -2.46
N GLY A 107 -8.71 5.17 -1.51
CA GLY A 107 -7.42 5.27 -0.85
C GLY A 107 -6.22 5.49 -1.79
N MET A 108 -6.26 4.99 -3.04
CA MET A 108 -5.19 5.26 -4.00
C MET A 108 -5.12 6.76 -4.37
N LEU A 109 -6.26 7.39 -4.64
CA LEU A 109 -6.34 8.79 -5.04
C LEU A 109 -5.99 9.69 -3.85
N THR A 110 -6.56 9.39 -2.67
CA THR A 110 -6.32 10.18 -1.47
C THR A 110 -4.88 10.07 -0.97
N SER A 111 -4.26 8.89 -1.05
CA SER A 111 -2.86 8.71 -0.63
C SER A 111 -1.88 9.46 -1.52
N GLN A 112 -2.14 9.51 -2.83
CA GLN A 112 -1.34 10.30 -3.76
C GLN A 112 -1.51 11.80 -3.49
N ALA A 113 -2.76 12.26 -3.38
CA ALA A 113 -3.05 13.66 -3.09
C ALA A 113 -2.51 14.10 -1.71
N ALA A 114 -2.36 13.17 -0.77
CA ALA A 114 -1.72 13.41 0.53
C ALA A 114 -0.19 13.34 0.54
N GLY A 115 0.46 13.04 -0.58
CA GLY A 115 1.90 12.85 -0.64
C GLY A 115 2.39 11.60 0.12
N LEU A 116 1.50 10.74 0.60
CA LEU A 116 1.85 9.44 1.20
C LEU A 116 2.34 8.44 0.15
N SER A 117 1.87 8.60 -1.09
CA SER A 117 2.32 7.84 -2.25
C SER A 117 2.85 8.79 -3.32
N ASN A 118 3.96 8.40 -3.96
CA ASN A 118 4.49 9.09 -5.14
C ASN A 118 3.90 8.56 -6.46
N PHE A 119 2.82 7.78 -6.39
CA PHE A 119 2.08 7.26 -7.53
C PHE A 119 0.60 7.11 -7.19
N GLY A 120 -0.25 7.16 -8.21
CA GLY A 120 -1.70 6.95 -8.11
C GLY A 120 -2.25 6.22 -9.34
N PRO A 121 -3.48 6.53 -9.78
CA PRO A 121 -4.14 5.87 -10.90
C PRO A 121 -3.28 5.77 -12.17
N GLU A 122 -2.46 6.78 -12.46
CA GLU A 122 -1.62 6.87 -13.65
C GLU A 122 -0.53 5.78 -13.75
N ALA A 123 -0.25 5.09 -12.64
CA ALA A 123 0.72 4.00 -12.55
C ALA A 123 0.12 2.61 -12.86
N PHE A 124 -1.17 2.54 -13.17
CA PHE A 124 -1.90 1.30 -13.40
C PHE A 124 -2.72 1.33 -14.69
N GLN A 125 -3.21 0.16 -15.10
CA GLN A 125 -4.23 0.02 -16.13
C GLN A 125 -5.57 -0.26 -15.44
N PRO A 126 -6.59 0.60 -15.57
CA PRO A 126 -7.91 0.35 -14.98
C PRO A 126 -8.61 -0.81 -15.68
N ILE A 127 -9.25 -1.68 -14.90
CA ILE A 127 -10.10 -2.78 -15.40
C ILE A 127 -11.56 -2.34 -15.31
N CYS A 128 -12.05 -2.15 -14.08
CA CYS A 128 -13.40 -1.70 -13.81
C CYS A 128 -13.50 -1.04 -12.43
N GLY A 129 -14.52 -0.20 -12.25
CA GLY A 129 -14.99 0.25 -10.95
C GLY A 129 -16.19 -0.61 -10.55
N THR A 130 -16.22 -1.10 -9.32
CA THR A 130 -17.31 -1.95 -8.81
C THR A 130 -17.67 -1.50 -7.41
N GLY A 131 -18.94 -1.58 -7.02
CA GLY A 131 -19.34 -1.41 -5.62
C GLY A 131 -19.03 -0.02 -5.06
N LYS A 132 -20.06 0.78 -4.82
CA LYS A 132 -19.89 2.13 -4.27
C LYS A 132 -20.53 2.20 -2.88
N THR A 133 -19.86 2.85 -1.93
CA THR A 133 -20.44 3.12 -0.62
C THR A 133 -20.11 4.54 -0.16
N GLY A 134 -21.12 5.26 0.28
CA GLY A 134 -21.00 6.62 0.81
C GLY A 134 -20.29 6.65 2.14
N MET A 135 -19.70 7.81 2.48
CA MET A 135 -19.29 8.10 3.84
C MET A 135 -20.38 8.86 4.60
N VAL A 136 -20.50 8.59 5.89
CA VAL A 136 -21.44 9.17 6.83
C VAL A 136 -20.65 9.93 7.89
N ILE A 137 -20.95 11.22 8.04
CA ILE A 137 -20.42 12.02 9.13
C ILE A 137 -21.17 11.68 10.41
N CYS A 138 -20.44 11.19 11.40
CA CYS A 138 -20.97 10.69 12.65
C CYS A 138 -20.39 11.44 13.85
N VAL A 139 -21.23 11.62 14.86
CA VAL A 139 -20.89 12.14 16.19
C VAL A 139 -21.45 11.19 17.26
N ALA A 140 -21.00 11.35 18.51
CA ALA A 140 -21.56 10.59 19.63
C ALA A 140 -23.06 10.92 19.82
N ALA A 141 -23.84 9.98 20.36
CA ALA A 141 -25.29 10.19 20.54
C ALA A 141 -25.63 11.41 21.41
N ASP A 142 -24.81 11.71 22.41
CA ASP A 142 -24.93 12.84 23.34
C ASP A 142 -24.30 14.14 22.82
N SER A 143 -23.70 14.13 21.62
CA SER A 143 -23.16 15.32 20.97
C SER A 143 -24.22 16.42 20.82
N PRO A 144 -23.86 17.71 20.97
CA PRO A 144 -24.81 18.81 20.77
C PRO A 144 -25.23 18.99 19.30
N PHE A 145 -24.49 18.43 18.34
CA PHE A 145 -24.76 18.60 16.91
C PHE A 145 -25.88 17.68 16.42
N ASN A 146 -26.82 18.20 15.65
CA ASN A 146 -27.92 17.43 15.07
C ASN A 146 -27.92 17.47 13.54
N THR A 147 -27.25 18.46 12.96
CA THR A 147 -27.09 18.61 11.51
C THR A 147 -25.62 18.83 11.14
N LEU A 148 -25.28 18.67 9.86
CA LEU A 148 -23.96 19.07 9.36
C LEU A 148 -23.75 20.58 9.50
N GLN A 149 -24.81 21.37 9.39
CA GLN A 149 -24.77 22.82 9.56
C GLN A 149 -24.33 23.21 10.99
N ASP A 150 -24.85 22.55 12.02
CA ASP A 150 -24.45 22.80 13.42
C ASP A 150 -22.95 22.57 13.59
N LEU A 151 -22.46 21.44 13.06
CA LEU A 151 -21.06 21.07 13.16
C LEU A 151 -20.15 22.07 12.43
N VAL A 152 -20.53 22.45 11.22
CA VAL A 152 -19.79 23.41 10.39
C VAL A 152 -19.80 24.81 11.02
N HIS A 153 -20.91 25.21 11.64
CA HIS A 153 -21.01 26.48 12.34
C HIS A 153 -20.06 26.53 13.53
N GLU A 154 -20.08 25.50 14.39
CA GLU A 154 -19.15 25.41 15.53
C GLU A 154 -17.70 25.40 15.05
N ALA A 155 -17.36 24.62 14.02
CA ALA A 155 -16.02 24.58 13.44
C ALA A 155 -15.55 25.93 12.84
N LYS A 156 -16.46 26.87 12.54
CA LYS A 156 -16.16 28.24 12.11
C LYS A 156 -15.96 29.19 13.28
N GLU A 157 -16.82 29.10 14.30
CA GLU A 157 -16.76 29.94 15.50
C GLU A 157 -15.56 29.58 16.37
N THR A 158 -15.22 28.29 16.44
CA THR A 158 -14.09 27.76 17.20
C THR A 158 -13.15 26.91 16.32
N PRO A 159 -12.37 27.54 15.41
CA PRO A 159 -11.45 26.82 14.53
C PRO A 159 -10.46 25.92 15.29
N GLU A 160 -10.26 24.69 14.81
CA GLU A 160 -9.29 23.71 15.34
C GLU A 160 -9.58 23.17 16.76
N THR A 161 -10.79 23.39 17.29
CA THR A 161 -11.21 22.83 18.59
C THR A 161 -11.78 21.42 18.44
N LEU A 162 -12.63 21.20 17.43
CA LEU A 162 -13.31 19.93 17.18
C LEU A 162 -12.34 18.87 16.64
N LEU A 163 -12.23 17.77 17.39
CA LEU A 163 -11.39 16.63 17.09
C LEU A 163 -12.06 15.72 16.05
N PHE A 164 -11.56 15.76 14.81
CA PHE A 164 -12.01 14.89 13.73
C PHE A 164 -11.14 13.64 13.66
N SER A 165 -11.67 12.50 14.11
CA SER A 165 -10.97 11.22 14.08
C SER A 165 -10.97 10.61 12.68
N CYS A 166 -9.80 10.35 12.12
CA CYS A 166 -9.63 9.81 10.77
C CYS A 166 -8.30 9.07 10.64
N SER A 167 -8.10 8.34 9.55
CA SER A 167 -6.73 7.99 9.13
C SER A 167 -6.22 9.06 8.18
N LEU A 168 -5.11 9.73 8.52
CA LEU A 168 -4.51 10.77 7.69
C LEU A 168 -4.18 10.21 6.29
N GLY A 169 -4.47 11.02 5.28
CA GLY A 169 -4.34 10.66 3.86
C GLY A 169 -5.32 9.59 3.34
N SER A 170 -6.22 9.08 4.18
CA SER A 170 -7.29 8.16 3.77
C SER A 170 -8.57 8.91 3.34
N PRO A 171 -9.56 8.21 2.76
CA PRO A 171 -10.86 8.81 2.44
C PRO A 171 -11.55 9.46 3.64
N SER A 172 -11.42 8.88 4.84
CA SER A 172 -11.99 9.48 6.06
C SER A 172 -11.40 10.84 6.42
N HIS A 173 -10.12 11.07 6.11
CA HIS A 173 -9.47 12.37 6.28
C HIS A 173 -9.97 13.37 5.23
N PHE A 174 -10.03 12.93 3.96
CA PHE A 174 -10.54 13.76 2.88
C PHE A 174 -12.03 14.12 3.04
N ALA A 175 -12.83 13.29 3.70
CA ALA A 175 -14.21 13.63 4.04
C ALA A 175 -14.30 14.94 4.85
N GLY A 176 -13.49 15.06 5.91
CA GLY A 176 -13.43 16.28 6.72
C GLY A 176 -12.87 17.47 5.92
N LEU A 177 -11.81 17.25 5.13
CA LEU A 177 -11.24 18.32 4.33
C LEU A 177 -12.19 18.81 3.21
N MET A 178 -13.00 17.92 2.63
CA MET A 178 -14.03 18.28 1.66
C MET A 178 -15.13 19.13 2.31
N ILE A 179 -15.50 18.84 3.55
CA ILE A 179 -16.42 19.67 4.35
C ILE A 179 -15.80 21.05 4.61
N GLU A 180 -14.53 21.11 5.04
CA GLU A 180 -13.82 22.38 5.24
C GLU A 180 -13.77 23.23 3.96
N ASN A 181 -13.58 22.58 2.81
CA ASN A 181 -13.55 23.22 1.51
C ASN A 181 -14.94 23.75 1.08
N ALA A 182 -16.00 22.96 1.28
CA ALA A 182 -17.37 23.37 0.99
C ALA A 182 -17.90 24.45 1.95
N ALA A 183 -17.30 24.58 3.14
CA ALA A 183 -17.65 25.57 4.13
C ALA A 183 -16.45 26.42 4.55
N PRO A 184 -16.02 27.39 3.72
CA PRO A 184 -14.85 28.22 3.99
C PRO A 184 -14.90 28.85 5.38
N GLY A 185 -13.76 28.80 6.08
CA GLY A 185 -13.59 29.26 7.46
C GLY A 185 -13.78 28.18 8.51
N SER A 186 -14.44 27.05 8.21
CA SER A 186 -14.52 25.92 9.14
C SER A 186 -13.18 25.20 9.24
N ARG A 187 -12.78 24.80 10.45
CA ARG A 187 -11.52 24.09 10.69
C ARG A 187 -11.68 23.02 11.75
N PHE A 188 -11.37 21.79 11.38
CA PHE A 188 -11.23 20.68 12.32
C PHE A 188 -9.77 20.51 12.75
N ARG A 189 -9.58 19.83 13.88
CA ARG A 189 -8.30 19.27 14.30
C ARG A 189 -8.31 17.77 14.04
N TYR A 190 -7.56 17.33 13.04
CA TYR A 190 -7.51 15.91 12.67
C TYR A 190 -6.70 15.10 13.67
N VAL A 191 -7.27 13.99 14.11
CA VAL A 191 -6.62 13.02 15.01
C VAL A 191 -6.41 11.72 14.25
N GLN A 192 -5.16 11.26 14.16
CA GLN A 192 -4.83 9.97 13.57
C GLN A 192 -5.43 8.85 14.41
N ALA A 193 -6.33 8.12 13.79
CA ALA A 193 -6.95 6.92 14.31
C ALA A 193 -7.01 5.87 13.21
N GLY A 194 -7.06 4.60 13.59
CA GLY A 194 -7.08 3.48 12.65
C GLY A 194 -8.41 3.32 11.90
N GLY A 195 -8.77 2.08 11.59
CA GLY A 195 -10.05 1.76 10.93
C GLY A 195 -11.29 2.20 11.72
N GLY A 196 -12.48 2.11 11.11
CA GLY A 196 -13.73 2.62 11.68
C GLY A 196 -14.04 2.17 13.10
N ALA A 197 -13.74 0.92 13.46
CA ALA A 197 -13.95 0.42 14.83
C ALA A 197 -13.15 1.21 15.89
N LYS A 198 -11.88 1.56 15.62
CA LYS A 198 -11.07 2.39 16.55
C LYS A 198 -11.62 3.82 16.65
N ARG A 199 -12.12 4.35 15.53
CA ARG A 199 -12.69 5.71 15.45
C ARG A 199 -14.04 5.78 16.18
N PHE A 200 -14.88 4.76 16.00
CA PHE A 200 -16.12 4.57 16.77
C PHE A 200 -15.84 4.51 18.28
N ALA A 201 -14.88 3.68 18.72
CA ALA A 201 -14.51 3.62 20.14
C ALA A 201 -13.96 4.95 20.67
N GLY A 202 -13.18 5.68 19.87
CA GLY A 202 -12.69 7.01 20.23
C GLY A 202 -13.81 8.03 20.40
N LEU A 203 -14.82 7.98 19.55
CA LEU A 203 -16.01 8.83 19.63
C LEU A 203 -16.86 8.50 20.87
N GLN A 204 -17.11 7.22 21.15
CA GLN A 204 -17.81 6.78 22.38
C GLN A 204 -17.05 7.12 23.66
N GLY A 205 -15.71 7.09 23.62
CA GLY A 205 -14.87 7.41 24.77
C GLY A 205 -14.61 8.90 24.98
N GLY A 206 -15.19 9.79 24.15
CA GLY A 206 -14.93 11.24 24.23
C GLY A 206 -13.49 11.64 23.84
N HIS A 207 -12.79 10.80 23.09
CA HIS A 207 -11.46 11.09 22.54
C HIS A 207 -11.51 11.72 21.13
N ALA A 208 -12.71 11.88 20.57
CA ALA A 208 -12.99 12.57 19.33
C ALA A 208 -14.41 13.14 19.37
N ASP A 209 -14.67 14.19 18.58
CA ASP A 209 -15.99 14.82 18.49
C ASP A 209 -16.73 14.35 17.23
N VAL A 210 -16.00 14.06 16.16
CA VAL A 210 -16.53 13.72 14.84
C VAL A 210 -15.70 12.63 14.18
N THR A 211 -16.33 11.80 13.34
CA THR A 211 -15.63 10.94 12.39
C THR A 211 -16.44 10.71 11.11
N ALA A 212 -15.78 10.22 10.06
CA ALA A 212 -16.44 9.78 8.82
C ALA A 212 -16.40 8.24 8.70
N LEU A 213 -17.53 7.57 8.87
CA LEU A 213 -17.63 6.12 8.69
C LEU A 213 -18.13 5.80 7.29
N SER A 214 -17.84 4.63 6.72
CA SER A 214 -18.60 4.15 5.55
C SER A 214 -20.05 3.86 5.95
N MET A 215 -20.98 3.85 4.99
CA MET A 215 -22.38 3.49 5.26
C MET A 215 -22.50 2.10 5.91
N ALA A 216 -21.68 1.14 5.46
CA ALA A 216 -21.58 -0.19 6.05
C ALA A 216 -21.19 -0.15 7.55
N GLU A 217 -20.14 0.60 7.89
CA GLU A 217 -19.69 0.79 9.27
C GLU A 217 -20.74 1.54 10.10
N PHE A 218 -21.39 2.57 9.54
CA PHE A 218 -22.46 3.28 10.22
C PHE A 218 -23.63 2.34 10.56
N VAL A 219 -24.14 1.57 9.60
CA VAL A 219 -25.22 0.61 9.87
C VAL A 219 -24.83 -0.42 10.91
N GLN A 220 -23.57 -0.85 10.94
CA GLN A 220 -23.07 -1.75 11.98
C GLN A 220 -23.07 -1.10 13.37
N PHE A 221 -22.80 0.20 13.48
CA PHE A 221 -22.60 0.89 14.77
C PHE A 221 -23.76 1.81 15.20
N ARG A 222 -24.75 2.06 14.33
CA ARG A 222 -25.80 3.09 14.57
C ARG A 222 -26.60 2.85 15.84
N ASP A 223 -26.85 1.59 16.19
CA ASP A 223 -27.60 1.20 17.39
C ASP A 223 -26.72 1.18 18.66
N SER A 224 -25.43 1.52 18.53
CA SER A 224 -24.44 1.52 19.61
C SER A 224 -24.03 2.94 20.05
N GLY A 225 -24.96 3.90 19.96
CA GLY A 225 -24.75 5.26 20.49
C GLY A 225 -24.12 6.26 19.50
N LEU A 226 -24.39 6.12 18.20
CA LEU A 226 -24.00 7.11 17.19
C LEU A 226 -25.16 7.98 16.74
N LYS A 227 -24.83 9.19 16.31
CA LYS A 227 -25.72 10.07 15.56
C LYS A 227 -25.08 10.44 14.23
N ALA A 228 -25.79 10.21 13.13
CA ALA A 228 -25.36 10.60 11.80
C ALA A 228 -25.85 12.02 11.47
N LEU A 229 -24.94 12.87 10.97
CA LEU A 229 -25.23 14.26 10.62
C LEU A 229 -25.48 14.44 9.12
N ALA A 230 -24.75 13.72 8.28
CA ALA A 230 -24.90 13.77 6.82
C ALA A 230 -24.33 12.54 6.13
N LEU A 231 -24.99 12.12 5.05
CA LEU A 231 -24.44 11.22 4.04
C LEU A 231 -23.72 12.03 2.95
N LEU A 232 -22.50 11.64 2.60
CA LEU A 232 -21.67 12.27 1.57
C LEU A 232 -21.88 11.61 0.19
N GLU A 233 -23.14 11.52 -0.25
CA GLU A 233 -23.53 11.04 -1.57
C GLU A 233 -24.52 11.98 -2.26
N GLU A 234 -24.75 11.74 -3.56
CA GLU A 234 -25.70 12.51 -4.37
C GLU A 234 -27.16 12.31 -3.93
N LYS A 235 -27.48 11.13 -3.40
CA LYS A 235 -28.83 10.71 -3.02
C LYS A 235 -28.78 10.00 -1.68
N ARG A 236 -29.92 9.95 -1.01
CA ARG A 236 -30.05 9.19 0.24
C ARG A 236 -29.88 7.70 0.01
N ASP A 237 -29.35 7.03 1.01
CA ASP A 237 -29.19 5.57 1.00
C ASP A 237 -30.46 4.90 1.50
N ALA A 238 -30.84 3.77 0.90
CA ALA A 238 -32.01 3.00 1.30
C ALA A 238 -31.88 2.41 2.72
N ALA A 239 -30.65 2.26 3.23
CA ALA A 239 -30.37 1.78 4.59
C ALA A 239 -30.73 2.79 5.68
N ALA A 240 -30.76 4.08 5.33
CA ALA A 240 -31.00 5.21 6.21
C ALA A 240 -31.74 6.32 5.43
N PRO A 241 -33.00 6.09 5.00
CA PRO A 241 -33.76 7.02 4.17
C PRO A 241 -34.06 8.36 4.87
N GLU A 242 -34.03 8.38 6.20
CA GLU A 242 -34.16 9.57 7.03
C GLU A 242 -32.89 10.45 7.04
N LEU A 243 -31.72 9.88 6.75
CA LEU A 243 -30.46 10.60 6.78
C LEU A 243 -30.33 11.49 5.54
N MET A 244 -30.30 12.81 5.77
CA MET A 244 -30.08 13.78 4.70
C MET A 244 -28.66 13.70 4.15
N THR A 245 -28.50 13.96 2.86
CA THR A 245 -27.17 14.15 2.27
C THR A 245 -26.58 15.50 2.64
N ALA A 246 -25.27 15.67 2.45
CA ALA A 246 -24.63 16.97 2.57
C ALA A 246 -25.20 17.98 1.54
N ILE A 247 -25.53 17.51 0.33
CA ILE A 247 -26.10 18.34 -0.74
C ILE A 247 -27.49 18.86 -0.35
N GLU A 248 -28.35 18.01 0.23
CA GLU A 248 -29.66 18.42 0.73
C GLU A 248 -29.55 19.48 1.86
N GLN A 249 -28.44 19.47 2.58
CA GLN A 249 -28.11 20.46 3.62
C GLN A 249 -27.36 21.69 3.08
N GLY A 250 -27.19 21.81 1.76
CA GLY A 250 -26.56 22.97 1.11
C GLY A 250 -25.04 22.92 0.97
N TYR A 251 -24.42 21.76 1.19
CA TYR A 251 -22.98 21.55 1.03
C TYR A 251 -22.69 20.61 -0.15
N ASP A 252 -22.02 21.11 -1.18
CA ASP A 252 -21.60 20.31 -2.34
C ASP A 252 -20.41 19.39 -1.98
N VAL A 253 -20.71 18.35 -1.21
CA VAL A 253 -19.74 17.36 -0.72
C VAL A 253 -20.21 15.96 -1.06
N ILE A 254 -19.45 15.31 -1.94
CA ILE A 254 -19.64 13.89 -2.28
C ILE A 254 -18.32 13.19 -2.00
N ALA A 255 -18.37 12.21 -1.10
CA ALA A 255 -17.23 11.43 -0.69
C ALA A 255 -17.66 9.97 -0.51
N SER A 256 -17.52 9.20 -1.59
CA SER A 256 -17.84 7.77 -1.64
C SER A 256 -16.61 6.94 -1.98
N ASN A 257 -16.54 5.74 -1.43
CA ASN A 257 -15.52 4.76 -1.77
C ASN A 257 -16.06 3.86 -2.87
N MET A 258 -15.43 3.88 -4.04
CA MET A 258 -15.66 2.90 -5.09
C MET A 258 -14.52 1.87 -5.09
N GLN A 259 -14.81 0.59 -5.25
CA GLN A 259 -13.76 -0.42 -5.37
C GLN A 259 -13.25 -0.47 -6.80
N PHE A 260 -11.97 -0.15 -7.02
CA PHE A 260 -11.38 -0.20 -8.35
C PHE A 260 -10.49 -1.42 -8.51
N TRP A 261 -10.61 -2.03 -9.69
CA TRP A 261 -9.79 -3.16 -10.13
C TRP A 261 -8.72 -2.64 -11.08
N TRP A 262 -7.48 -2.99 -10.81
CA TRP A 262 -6.33 -2.52 -11.57
C TRP A 262 -5.44 -3.67 -12.00
N ALA A 263 -4.87 -3.53 -13.18
CA ALA A 263 -3.72 -4.29 -13.63
C ALA A 263 -2.45 -3.41 -13.62
N PRO A 264 -1.25 -4.01 -13.67
CA PRO A 264 -0.02 -3.27 -13.88
C PRO A 264 -0.09 -2.52 -15.21
N LYS A 265 0.52 -1.33 -15.26
CA LYS A 265 0.54 -0.50 -16.47
C LYS A 265 1.11 -1.28 -17.66
N GLY A 266 0.45 -1.16 -18.81
CA GLY A 266 0.85 -1.85 -20.04
C GLY A 266 0.25 -3.24 -20.22
N ALA A 267 -0.67 -3.67 -19.36
CA ALA A 267 -1.47 -4.87 -19.61
C ALA A 267 -2.28 -4.70 -20.91
N SER A 268 -2.39 -5.76 -21.72
CA SER A 268 -3.07 -5.68 -23.03
C SER A 268 -4.58 -5.50 -22.86
N ASN A 269 -5.20 -4.70 -23.74
CA ASN A 269 -6.64 -4.46 -23.73
C ASN A 269 -7.44 -5.76 -23.77
N GLU A 270 -7.03 -6.75 -24.57
CA GLU A 270 -7.67 -8.07 -24.61
C GLU A 270 -7.82 -8.73 -23.22
N LYS A 271 -6.79 -8.62 -22.36
CA LYS A 271 -6.85 -9.18 -21.00
C LYS A 271 -7.68 -8.31 -20.08
N ILE A 272 -7.65 -6.99 -20.27
CA ILE A 272 -8.48 -6.05 -19.52
C ILE A 272 -9.96 -6.31 -19.82
N ASP A 273 -10.32 -6.45 -21.10
CA ASP A 273 -11.68 -6.74 -21.55
C ASP A 273 -12.16 -8.08 -20.99
N PHE A 274 -11.34 -9.13 -21.11
CA PHE A 274 -11.65 -10.44 -20.53
C PHE A 274 -11.89 -10.38 -19.00
N LEU A 275 -11.00 -9.70 -18.26
CA LEU A 275 -11.16 -9.56 -16.81
C LEU A 275 -12.38 -8.72 -16.45
N THR A 276 -12.67 -7.69 -17.25
CA THR A 276 -13.84 -6.84 -17.10
C THR A 276 -15.12 -7.64 -17.25
N ASP A 277 -15.22 -8.47 -18.29
CA ASP A 277 -16.39 -9.33 -18.55
C ASP A 277 -16.64 -10.32 -17.42
N VAL A 278 -15.58 -10.91 -16.88
CA VAL A 278 -15.66 -11.84 -15.73
C VAL A 278 -16.19 -11.12 -14.50
N ILE A 279 -15.65 -9.95 -14.18
CA ILE A 279 -16.06 -9.18 -12.99
C ILE A 279 -17.50 -8.66 -13.15
N GLN A 280 -17.88 -8.20 -14.35
CA GLN A 280 -19.24 -7.79 -14.66
C GLN A 280 -20.24 -8.93 -14.46
N GLN A 281 -19.95 -10.12 -14.98
CA GLN A 281 -20.80 -11.30 -14.78
C GLN A 281 -20.93 -11.66 -13.30
N ALA A 282 -19.82 -11.64 -12.55
CA ALA A 282 -19.84 -11.91 -11.11
C ALA A 282 -20.72 -10.90 -10.35
N MET A 283 -20.60 -9.59 -10.66
CA MET A 283 -21.41 -8.53 -10.07
C MET A 283 -22.91 -8.64 -10.39
N GLN A 284 -23.27 -9.31 -11.49
CA GLN A 284 -24.67 -9.49 -11.89
C GLN A 284 -25.37 -10.64 -11.15
N THR A 285 -24.62 -11.55 -10.52
CA THR A 285 -25.17 -12.70 -9.79
C THR A 285 -26.10 -12.28 -8.64
N PRO A 286 -27.20 -13.00 -8.38
CA PRO A 286 -28.13 -12.70 -7.29
C PRO A 286 -27.45 -12.67 -5.92
N GLU A 287 -26.51 -13.58 -5.68
CA GLU A 287 -25.80 -13.75 -4.41
C GLU A 287 -24.91 -12.55 -4.13
N VAL A 288 -24.19 -12.05 -5.14
CA VAL A 288 -23.37 -10.84 -4.99
C VAL A 288 -24.25 -9.64 -4.71
N LYS A 289 -25.32 -9.41 -5.50
CA LYS A 289 -26.25 -8.30 -5.25
C LYS A 289 -26.85 -8.36 -3.85
N ALA A 290 -27.27 -9.54 -3.39
CA ALA A 290 -27.81 -9.73 -2.05
C ALA A 290 -26.79 -9.41 -0.96
N ARG A 291 -25.54 -9.88 -1.11
CA ARG A 291 -24.47 -9.62 -0.13
C ARG A 291 -24.04 -8.15 -0.12
N LEU A 292 -23.95 -7.50 -1.28
CA LEU A 292 -23.65 -6.07 -1.37
C LEU A 292 -24.77 -5.23 -0.74
N ASN A 293 -26.03 -5.55 -0.99
CA ASN A 293 -27.17 -4.90 -0.33
C ASN A 293 -27.14 -5.08 1.19
N GLN A 294 -26.80 -6.28 1.71
CA GLN A 294 -26.63 -6.49 3.15
C GLN A 294 -25.53 -5.60 3.75
N LEU A 295 -24.47 -5.36 2.97
CA LEU A 295 -23.33 -4.53 3.36
C LEU A 295 -23.53 -3.04 3.04
N GLN A 296 -24.69 -2.63 2.51
CA GLN A 296 -24.95 -1.25 2.07
C GLN A 296 -23.91 -0.75 1.06
N ILE A 297 -23.63 -1.59 0.07
CA ILE A 297 -22.77 -1.29 -1.07
C ILE A 297 -23.65 -1.29 -2.32
N ASP A 298 -23.71 -0.16 -3.01
CA ASP A 298 -24.40 0.01 -4.28
C ASP A 298 -23.70 -0.85 -5.35
N PRO A 299 -24.36 -1.83 -5.98
CA PRO A 299 -23.76 -2.79 -6.89
C PRO A 299 -23.49 -2.22 -8.30
N VAL A 300 -22.89 -1.03 -8.36
CA VAL A 300 -22.48 -0.35 -9.60
C VAL A 300 -21.33 -1.10 -10.26
N VAL A 301 -21.31 -1.10 -11.59
CA VAL A 301 -20.14 -1.49 -12.39
C VAL A 301 -19.87 -0.41 -13.45
N LEU A 302 -18.65 0.13 -13.46
CA LEU A 302 -18.17 1.11 -14.43
C LEU A 302 -17.03 0.52 -15.24
N THR A 303 -17.07 0.72 -16.56
CA THR A 303 -16.08 0.21 -17.51
C THR A 303 -15.86 1.23 -18.64
N GLY A 304 -14.81 1.02 -19.44
CA GLY A 304 -14.52 1.86 -20.62
C GLY A 304 -14.42 3.35 -20.30
N ASP A 305 -14.96 4.19 -21.19
CA ASP A 305 -14.87 5.65 -21.07
C ASP A 305 -15.54 6.18 -19.79
N TYR A 306 -16.67 5.59 -19.38
CA TYR A 306 -17.36 5.99 -18.14
C TYR A 306 -16.50 5.77 -16.89
N LEU A 307 -15.69 4.70 -16.86
CA LEU A 307 -14.73 4.49 -15.77
C LEU A 307 -13.65 5.58 -15.77
N LEU A 308 -13.13 5.94 -16.94
CA LEU A 308 -12.09 6.96 -17.06
C LEU A 308 -12.62 8.34 -16.66
N GLU A 309 -13.80 8.72 -17.13
CA GLU A 309 -14.48 9.96 -16.72
C GLU A 309 -14.72 9.98 -15.22
N ASN A 310 -15.18 8.87 -14.63
CA ASN A 310 -15.40 8.78 -13.20
C ASN A 310 -14.10 8.94 -12.40
N LEU A 311 -13.00 8.33 -12.86
CA LEU A 311 -11.69 8.48 -12.23
C LEU A 311 -11.16 9.91 -12.32
N ILE A 312 -11.36 10.60 -13.45
CA ILE A 312 -10.97 12.00 -13.63
C ILE A 312 -11.75 12.89 -12.65
N ASP A 313 -13.08 12.80 -12.65
CA ASP A 313 -13.93 13.62 -11.76
C ASP A 313 -13.59 13.38 -10.28
N ARG A 314 -13.43 12.12 -9.87
CA ARG A 314 -13.01 11.77 -8.50
C ARG A 314 -11.64 12.35 -8.15
N THR A 315 -10.68 12.25 -9.07
CA THR A 315 -9.32 12.78 -8.87
C THR A 315 -9.36 14.30 -8.74
N GLU A 316 -10.12 15.00 -9.57
CA GLU A 316 -10.28 16.44 -9.51
C GLU A 316 -10.95 16.89 -8.21
N ARG A 317 -12.00 16.18 -7.74
CA ARG A 317 -12.64 16.46 -6.45
C ARG A 317 -11.65 16.35 -5.30
N ILE A 318 -10.81 15.31 -5.30
CA ILE A 318 -9.80 15.09 -4.27
C ILE A 318 -8.69 16.15 -4.35
N GLN A 319 -8.25 16.53 -5.55
CA GLN A 319 -7.19 17.53 -5.75
C GLN A 319 -7.63 18.97 -5.45
N ARG A 320 -8.92 19.28 -5.62
CA ARG A 320 -9.49 20.60 -5.25
C ARG A 320 -9.37 20.89 -3.75
N VAL A 321 -9.25 19.85 -2.94
CA VAL A 321 -9.18 19.97 -1.49
C VAL A 321 -7.77 20.32 -1.07
N SER A 322 -7.59 21.54 -0.55
CA SER A 322 -6.31 21.97 0.00
C SER A 322 -5.98 21.17 1.26
N GLN A 323 -4.89 20.41 1.21
CA GLN A 323 -4.29 19.90 2.43
C GLN A 323 -3.51 21.02 3.11
N ARG A 324 -3.69 21.15 4.43
CA ARG A 324 -2.72 21.92 5.21
C ARG A 324 -1.36 21.27 4.99
N PRO A 325 -0.30 22.04 4.68
CA PRO A 325 1.03 21.47 4.66
C PRO A 325 1.20 20.76 5.99
N ALA A 326 1.57 19.48 5.97
CA ALA A 326 1.92 18.78 7.19
C ALA A 326 2.88 19.70 7.93
N ILE A 327 2.60 20.02 9.21
CA ILE A 327 3.58 20.70 10.04
C ILE A 327 4.81 19.83 9.90
N ALA A 328 5.82 20.33 9.19
CA ALA A 328 7.04 19.59 9.01
C ALA A 328 7.50 19.35 10.44
N LEU A 329 7.39 18.10 10.90
CA LEU A 329 8.11 17.70 12.10
C LEU A 329 9.51 18.19 11.82
N PRO A 330 10.10 19.00 12.71
CA PRO A 330 11.38 19.63 12.44
C PRO A 330 12.27 18.52 11.91
N GLU A 331 12.71 18.66 10.65
CA GLU A 331 13.70 17.74 10.07
C GLU A 331 14.67 17.50 11.20
N ILE A 332 14.95 16.23 11.58
CA ILE A 332 15.92 15.94 12.65
C ILE A 332 17.05 16.92 12.42
N PRO A 333 17.26 17.93 13.30
CA PRO A 333 17.77 19.22 12.84
C PRO A 333 18.98 18.96 11.98
N MET A 334 19.08 19.57 10.80
CA MET A 334 20.32 19.49 10.01
C MET A 334 21.54 19.73 10.91
N ILE A 335 21.37 20.50 11.99
CA ILE A 335 22.27 20.63 13.15
C ILE A 335 22.75 19.30 13.77
N VAL A 336 21.94 18.25 13.95
CA VAL A 336 22.36 16.93 14.46
C VAL A 336 23.28 16.24 13.45
N PHE A 337 22.93 16.23 12.16
CA PHE A 337 23.77 15.67 11.11
C PHE A 337 25.07 16.49 10.92
N ILE A 338 24.97 17.82 10.95
CA ILE A 338 26.09 18.75 10.89
C ILE A 338 26.96 18.62 12.14
N ALA A 339 26.40 18.48 13.34
CA ALA A 339 27.16 18.29 14.57
C ALA A 339 27.88 16.93 14.56
N ALA A 340 27.22 15.86 14.11
CA ALA A 340 27.85 14.55 13.93
C ALA A 340 28.97 14.61 12.87
N PHE A 341 28.75 15.32 11.76
CA PHE A 341 29.76 15.53 10.72
C PHE A 341 30.94 16.35 11.22
N ILE A 342 30.70 17.46 11.93
CA ILE A 342 31.72 18.32 12.53
C ILE A 342 32.52 17.53 13.59
N LEU A 343 31.86 16.76 14.45
CA LEU A 343 32.56 15.89 15.42
C LEU A 343 33.44 14.88 14.69
N THR A 344 32.93 14.26 13.62
CA THR A 344 33.67 13.28 12.83
C THR A 344 34.89 13.91 12.17
N VAL A 345 34.72 15.06 11.52
CA VAL A 345 35.82 15.82 10.90
C VAL A 345 36.83 16.31 11.94
N TYR A 346 36.37 16.80 13.09
CA TYR A 346 37.24 17.22 14.20
C TYR A 346 38.09 16.05 14.71
N VAL A 347 37.50 14.87 14.90
CA VAL A 347 38.21 13.65 15.34
C VAL A 347 39.21 13.19 14.28
N ILE A 348 38.86 13.27 12.98
CA ILE A 348 39.79 12.99 11.87
C ILE A 348 40.98 13.97 11.90
N ILE A 349 40.74 15.27 11.96
CA ILE A 349 41.80 16.31 11.96
C ILE A 349 42.71 16.17 13.18
N LYS A 350 42.12 15.98 14.38
CA LYS A 350 42.88 15.80 15.62
C LYS A 350 43.77 14.56 15.55
N THR A 351 43.29 13.49 14.92
CA THR A 351 44.05 12.25 14.81
C THR A 351 45.14 12.33 13.73
N LEU A 352 44.88 13.03 12.61
CA LEU A 352 45.91 13.29 11.60
C LEU A 352 47.02 14.20 12.15
N ARG A 353 46.69 15.20 12.96
CA ARG A 353 47.68 16.04 13.68
C ARG A 353 48.47 15.23 14.71
N HIS A 354 47.81 14.41 15.51
CA HIS A 354 48.49 13.53 16.47
C HIS A 354 49.43 12.53 15.77
N SER A 355 49.06 12.02 14.60
CA SER A 355 49.93 11.15 13.79
C SER A 355 51.15 11.88 13.24
N ARG A 356 51.06 13.20 12.99
CA ARG A 356 52.15 14.04 12.48
C ARG A 356 53.11 14.46 13.60
N ASP A 357 52.59 14.74 14.80
CA ASP A 357 53.41 15.03 15.99
C ASP A 357 54.07 13.77 16.58
N SER A 358 53.44 12.60 16.43
CA SER A 358 53.99 11.30 16.89
C SER A 358 55.18 10.76 16.07
N GLN A 359 55.60 11.45 15.01
CA GLN A 359 56.87 11.15 14.33
C GLN A 359 58.08 11.74 15.08
N VAL A 360 57.87 12.71 16.00
CA VAL A 360 58.93 13.36 16.78
C VAL A 360 59.14 12.69 18.14
N GLU A 361 58.11 12.03 18.70
CA GLU A 361 58.18 11.47 20.05
C GLU A 361 57.98 9.95 20.05
N LYS A 362 58.93 9.24 19.42
CA LYS A 362 59.17 7.82 19.71
C LYS A 362 60.02 7.74 20.97
N GLN A 363 59.39 7.53 22.12
CA GLN A 363 59.78 6.55 23.15
C GLN A 363 58.84 6.73 24.35
N ILE A 364 58.26 5.63 24.84
CA ILE A 364 57.57 5.52 26.15
C ILE A 364 56.14 6.11 26.22
N GLN A 365 55.15 5.45 25.59
CA GLN A 365 53.94 4.92 26.27
C GLN A 365 53.09 4.14 25.26
N THR A 366 53.25 2.84 25.25
CA THR A 366 52.53 1.88 24.41
C THR A 366 51.12 1.61 24.94
N ASP A 367 50.16 1.65 24.02
CA ASP A 367 49.00 0.75 23.87
C ASP A 367 47.56 1.06 24.34
N SER A 368 47.20 2.22 24.91
CA SER A 368 45.78 2.44 25.29
C SER A 368 44.95 3.45 24.50
N ASN A 369 45.53 4.34 23.68
CA ASN A 369 44.78 5.45 23.07
C ASN A 369 44.94 5.66 21.56
N ARG A 370 45.46 4.68 20.80
CA ARG A 370 45.31 4.70 19.33
C ARG A 370 43.85 4.37 18.99
N VAL A 371 43.05 5.41 18.76
CA VAL A 371 41.72 5.31 18.15
C VAL A 371 41.81 4.34 16.97
N GLN A 372 41.10 3.20 17.09
CA GLN A 372 41.12 2.13 16.10
C GLN A 372 40.32 2.56 14.87
N TRP A 373 40.88 3.42 14.01
CA TRP A 373 40.20 3.90 12.80
C TRP A 373 39.64 2.78 11.93
N LYS A 374 40.33 1.65 11.89
CA LYS A 374 39.84 0.43 11.22
C LYS A 374 38.54 -0.09 11.82
N LEU A 375 38.41 -0.06 13.14
CA LEU A 375 37.18 -0.43 13.85
C LEU A 375 36.06 0.57 13.54
N ALA A 376 36.35 1.87 13.60
CA ALA A 376 35.36 2.91 13.30
C ALA A 376 34.83 2.82 11.86
N VAL A 377 35.73 2.65 10.87
CA VAL A 377 35.35 2.46 9.46
C VAL A 377 34.56 1.16 9.27
N SER A 378 34.93 0.07 9.97
CA SER A 378 34.21 -1.21 9.87
C SER A 378 32.78 -1.10 10.42
N ILE A 379 32.59 -0.44 11.56
CA ILE A 379 31.27 -0.19 12.14
C ILE A 379 30.45 0.73 11.24
N PHE A 380 31.06 1.75 10.64
CA PHE A 380 30.39 2.65 9.69
C PHE A 380 29.88 1.88 8.46
N LEU A 381 30.75 1.10 7.81
CA LEU A 381 30.36 0.30 6.64
C LEU A 381 29.29 -0.73 6.98
N LEU A 382 29.39 -1.38 8.14
CA LEU A 382 28.38 -2.31 8.64
C LEU A 382 27.03 -1.61 8.88
N THR A 383 27.06 -0.38 9.39
CA THR A 383 25.85 0.44 9.59
C THR A 383 25.23 0.85 8.26
N CYS A 384 26.05 1.27 7.28
CA CYS A 384 25.56 1.56 5.92
C CYS A 384 24.94 0.31 5.28
N LEU A 385 25.57 -0.86 5.42
CA LEU A 385 25.03 -2.11 4.90
C LEU A 385 23.69 -2.46 5.56
N TYR A 386 23.59 -2.33 6.89
CA TYR A 386 22.32 -2.53 7.61
C TYR A 386 21.22 -1.60 7.09
N ILE A 387 21.51 -0.30 6.92
CA ILE A 387 20.55 0.67 6.37
C ILE A 387 20.13 0.28 4.95
N LEU A 388 21.06 -0.15 4.09
CA LEU A 388 20.74 -0.59 2.73
C LEU A 388 19.86 -1.84 2.72
N LEU A 389 20.16 -2.82 3.58
CA LEU A 389 19.36 -4.04 3.72
C LEU A 389 17.91 -3.72 4.14
N MET A 390 17.73 -2.76 5.06
CA MET A 390 16.42 -2.30 5.50
C MET A 390 15.70 -1.48 4.41
N GLN A 391 16.40 -0.58 3.72
CA GLN A 391 15.83 0.29 2.68
C GLN A 391 15.30 -0.48 1.47
N TYR A 392 15.95 -1.58 1.12
CA TYR A 392 15.61 -2.41 -0.04
C TYR A 392 14.86 -3.71 0.34
N GLU A 393 14.49 -3.88 1.62
CA GLU A 393 13.75 -5.05 2.13
C GLU A 393 14.37 -6.39 1.71
N LEU A 394 15.70 -6.45 1.60
CA LEU A 394 16.41 -7.63 1.10
C LEU A 394 16.35 -8.80 2.08
N ILE A 395 16.29 -8.48 3.37
CA ILE A 395 16.12 -9.41 4.48
C ILE A 395 15.23 -8.73 5.54
N GLY A 396 14.41 -9.50 6.25
CA GLY A 396 13.50 -8.95 7.26
C GLY A 396 14.24 -8.33 8.45
N TYR A 397 13.60 -7.36 9.11
CA TYR A 397 14.13 -6.59 10.24
C TYR A 397 14.81 -7.46 11.30
N GLN A 398 14.24 -8.61 11.66
CA GLN A 398 14.80 -9.45 12.72
C GLN A 398 16.18 -10.01 12.30
N LEU A 399 16.31 -10.46 11.05
CA LEU A 399 17.57 -11.00 10.53
C LEU A 399 18.61 -9.90 10.33
N ALA A 400 18.20 -8.75 9.80
CA ALA A 400 19.07 -7.59 9.62
C ALA A 400 19.62 -7.09 10.96
N THR A 401 18.74 -6.91 11.95
CA THR A 401 19.09 -6.40 13.28
C THR A 401 19.95 -7.42 14.04
N LEU A 402 19.63 -8.71 13.95
CA LEU A 402 20.43 -9.77 14.55
C LEU A 402 21.85 -9.78 13.97
N GLY A 403 21.97 -9.74 12.64
CA GLY A 403 23.26 -9.68 11.96
C GLY A 403 24.05 -8.43 12.33
N TYR A 404 23.40 -7.26 12.34
CA TYR A 404 24.03 -5.99 12.68
C TYR A 404 24.55 -5.96 14.12
N VAL A 405 23.71 -6.33 15.11
CA VAL A 405 24.09 -6.34 16.53
C VAL A 405 25.20 -7.36 16.78
N PHE A 406 25.09 -8.56 16.19
CA PHE A 406 26.09 -9.60 16.36
C PHE A 406 27.46 -9.20 15.77
N LEU A 407 27.48 -8.70 14.53
CA LEU A 407 28.72 -8.30 13.86
C LEU A 407 29.35 -7.06 14.52
N THR A 408 28.54 -6.11 14.98
CA THR A 408 29.02 -4.95 15.74
C THR A 408 29.61 -5.41 17.07
N GLY A 409 28.95 -6.32 17.78
CA GLY A 409 29.47 -6.93 19.01
C GLY A 409 30.79 -7.68 18.80
N LEU A 410 30.93 -8.42 17.69
CA LEU A 410 32.16 -9.13 17.33
C LEU A 410 33.32 -8.17 17.02
N LEU A 411 33.02 -7.01 16.43
CA LEU A 411 34.00 -5.97 16.15
C LEU A 411 34.48 -5.28 17.44
N LEU A 412 33.58 -5.09 18.41
CA LEU A 412 33.87 -4.38 19.66
C LEU A 412 34.48 -5.26 20.76
N THR A 413 34.40 -6.58 20.66
CA THR A 413 34.82 -7.50 21.73
C THR A 413 36.05 -8.33 21.34
N THR A 414 36.78 -8.82 22.35
CA THR A 414 37.84 -9.81 22.13
C THR A 414 37.21 -11.12 21.66
N ARG A 415 37.80 -11.76 20.64
CA ARG A 415 37.30 -12.98 19.98
C ARG A 415 37.41 -14.26 20.85
N ASN A 416 37.14 -14.15 22.15
CA ASN A 416 37.03 -15.30 23.05
C ASN A 416 35.62 -15.91 22.93
N VAL A 417 35.53 -17.24 23.01
CA VAL A 417 34.29 -18.02 22.86
C VAL A 417 33.17 -17.53 23.79
N LYS A 418 33.49 -17.19 25.04
CA LYS A 418 32.50 -16.65 26.01
C LYS A 418 31.92 -15.29 25.61
N SER A 419 32.71 -14.44 24.95
CA SER A 419 32.26 -13.14 24.44
C SER A 419 31.36 -13.32 23.23
N VAL A 420 31.72 -14.25 22.32
CA VAL A 420 30.95 -14.54 21.11
C VAL A 420 29.57 -15.11 21.46
N THR A 421 29.47 -16.04 22.41
CA THR A 421 28.17 -16.60 22.84
C THR A 421 27.28 -15.54 23.51
N SER A 422 27.88 -14.65 24.30
CA SER A 422 27.15 -13.54 24.94
C SER A 422 26.63 -12.53 23.91
N MET A 423 27.41 -12.21 22.87
CA MET A 423 26.97 -11.33 21.77
C MET A 423 25.89 -11.97 20.91
N ALA A 424 25.94 -13.27 20.66
CA ALA A 424 24.88 -13.99 19.96
C ALA A 424 23.55 -13.93 20.73
N ALA A 425 23.60 -14.17 22.05
CA ALA A 425 22.43 -14.08 22.91
C ALA A 425 21.84 -12.66 22.96
N LEU A 426 22.70 -11.63 23.07
CA LEU A 426 22.29 -10.23 23.04
C LEU A 426 21.65 -9.85 21.70
N ALA A 427 22.25 -10.27 20.57
CA ALA A 427 21.73 -9.99 19.24
C ALA A 427 20.34 -10.59 19.01
N VAL A 428 20.13 -11.84 19.43
CA VAL A 428 18.82 -12.50 19.35
C VAL A 428 17.81 -11.77 20.22
N THR A 429 18.18 -11.45 21.47
CA THR A 429 17.28 -10.81 22.43
C THR A 429 16.87 -9.40 21.97
N LEU A 430 17.83 -8.58 21.51
CA LEU A 430 17.54 -7.24 21.01
C LEU A 430 16.76 -7.28 19.69
N SER A 431 17.10 -8.18 18.77
CA SER A 431 16.38 -8.32 17.51
C SER A 431 14.90 -8.65 17.73
N LEU A 432 14.61 -9.71 18.50
CA LEU A 432 13.23 -10.14 18.77
C LEU A 432 12.51 -9.15 19.68
N GLY A 433 13.20 -8.63 20.71
CA GLY A 433 12.64 -7.68 21.67
C GLY A 433 12.28 -6.34 21.03
N LEU A 434 13.17 -5.75 20.22
CA LEU A 434 12.88 -4.50 19.50
C LEU A 434 11.77 -4.72 18.47
N HIS A 435 11.80 -5.82 17.73
CA HIS A 435 10.72 -6.13 16.80
C HIS A 435 9.36 -6.22 17.52
N TYR A 436 9.29 -6.89 18.66
CA TYR A 436 8.08 -6.96 19.48
C TYR A 436 7.65 -5.57 19.97
N VAL A 437 8.57 -4.78 20.52
CA VAL A 437 8.26 -3.43 21.02
C VAL A 437 7.74 -2.54 19.89
N PHE A 438 8.43 -2.51 18.74
CA PHE A 438 8.02 -1.67 17.62
C PHE A 438 6.69 -2.12 17.01
N THR A 439 6.47 -3.42 16.81
CA THR A 439 5.25 -3.92 16.14
C THR A 439 4.05 -4.00 17.07
N GLN A 440 4.24 -4.40 18.34
CA GLN A 440 3.14 -4.65 19.28
C GLN A 440 2.85 -3.46 20.20
N ILE A 441 3.87 -2.70 20.60
CA ILE A 441 3.70 -1.57 21.52
C ILE A 441 3.55 -0.27 20.73
N PHE A 442 4.47 0.02 19.81
CA PHE A 442 4.46 1.26 19.03
C PHE A 442 3.63 1.19 17.75
N ILE A 443 3.26 -0.03 17.31
CA ILE A 443 2.46 -0.25 16.08
C ILE A 443 3.15 0.41 14.87
N ILE A 444 4.48 0.25 14.81
CA ILE A 444 5.33 0.68 13.71
C ILE A 444 5.63 -0.56 12.87
N ASP A 445 5.24 -0.52 11.60
CA ASP A 445 5.58 -1.55 10.62
C ASP A 445 7.08 -1.46 10.31
N LEU A 446 7.81 -2.53 10.65
CA LEU A 446 9.24 -2.65 10.35
C LEU A 446 9.43 -3.46 9.05
N PRO A 447 10.42 -3.11 8.21
CA PRO A 447 10.66 -3.76 6.92
C PRO A 447 11.08 -5.24 7.01
#